data_AF-A0A314ZR19-F1
#
_entry.id   AF-A0A314ZR19-F1
#
_cell.length_a   1.000
_cell.length_b   1.000
_cell.length_c   1.000
_cell.angle_alpha   90.00
_cell.angle_beta   90.00
_cell.angle_gamma   90.00
#
_symmetry.space_group_name_H-M   'P 1'
#
loop_
_entity.id
_entity.type
_entity.pdbx_description
1 polymer ?
#
loop_
_entity_poly.entity_id
_entity_poly.type
_entity_poly.pdbx_seq_one_letter_code
_entity_poly.pdbx_strand_id
1 'polypeptide(L)'
;MACMKLGAKSEAFHREGQTWLCTTGLPSDVIIQVGEMSFHLHKFPLLSKSGLLERLIEESSGEEGSACSLQLHGVPGGAKAFELVTKFCYGVKIELTALNVVILRCAAEYLQMTEDYEQGNLIAQAEKFNDMLKSSTLLQDALIPWP
;
A
#
# COMPACT_ATOMS: atom_id res chain seq x y z
N MET A 1 -10.67 -10.95 16.20
CA MET A 1 -9.97 -9.66 16.06
C MET A 1 -10.73 -8.84 15.01
N ALA A 2 -10.95 -7.54 15.26
CA ALA A 2 -11.56 -6.67 14.26
C ALA A 2 -10.64 -6.58 13.03
N CYS A 3 -11.24 -6.60 11.83
CA CYS A 3 -10.54 -6.44 10.57
C CYS A 3 -11.40 -5.66 9.58
N MET A 4 -10.77 -4.98 8.63
CA MET A 4 -11.45 -4.35 7.50
C MET A 4 -10.83 -4.83 6.19
N LYS A 5 -11.66 -5.38 5.31
CA LYS A 5 -11.23 -5.90 4.01
C LYS A 5 -11.36 -4.82 2.95
N LEU A 6 -10.30 -4.61 2.17
CA LEU A 6 -10.25 -3.67 1.06
C LEU A 6 -10.00 -4.42 -0.24
N GLY A 7 -10.44 -3.87 -1.36
CA GLY A 7 -10.26 -4.47 -2.69
C GLY A 7 -11.25 -5.59 -3.00
N ALA A 8 -11.28 -5.99 -4.28
CA ALA A 8 -12.22 -7.00 -4.80
C ALA A 8 -11.53 -8.09 -5.63
N LYS A 9 -10.33 -7.82 -6.17
CA LYS A 9 -9.59 -8.76 -7.02
C LYS A 9 -8.90 -9.83 -6.18
N SER A 10 -8.79 -11.03 -6.74
CA SER A 10 -7.96 -12.12 -6.24
C SER A 10 -6.46 -11.80 -6.35
N GLU A 11 -5.61 -12.64 -5.74
CA GLU A 11 -4.15 -12.47 -5.77
C GLU A 11 -3.65 -12.32 -7.20
N ALA A 12 -2.83 -11.28 -7.43
CA ALA A 12 -2.31 -10.91 -8.75
C ALA A 12 -0.77 -10.83 -8.76
N PHE A 13 -0.15 -11.38 -7.71
CA PHE A 13 1.29 -11.35 -7.54
C PHE A 13 1.82 -12.72 -7.13
N HIS A 14 3.02 -13.05 -7.62
CA HIS A 14 3.81 -14.15 -7.12
C HIS A 14 5.21 -13.68 -6.77
N ARG A 15 5.87 -14.41 -5.88
CA ARG A 15 7.21 -14.07 -5.39
C ARG A 15 8.21 -15.15 -5.79
N GLU A 16 9.30 -14.74 -6.43
CA GLU A 16 10.44 -15.55 -6.80
C GLU A 16 11.68 -15.02 -6.08
N GLY A 17 12.08 -15.68 -4.98
CA GLY A 17 13.16 -15.19 -4.13
C GLY A 17 12.86 -13.80 -3.57
N GLN A 18 13.69 -12.82 -3.95
CA GLN A 18 13.55 -11.41 -3.56
C GLN A 18 12.76 -10.55 -4.57
N THR A 19 12.15 -11.18 -5.57
CA THR A 19 11.44 -10.50 -6.65
C THR A 19 9.94 -10.76 -6.56
N TRP A 20 9.15 -9.68 -6.57
CA TRP A 20 7.70 -9.70 -6.70
C TRP A 20 7.31 -9.40 -8.14
N LEU A 21 6.51 -10.29 -8.72
CA LEU A 21 6.09 -10.24 -10.12
C LEU A 21 4.56 -10.15 -10.18
N CYS A 22 4.05 -9.29 -11.05
CA CYS A 22 2.62 -9.19 -11.32
C CYS A 22 2.21 -10.23 -12.37
N THR A 23 1.12 -10.96 -12.12
CA THR A 23 0.66 -12.08 -12.97
C THR A 23 -0.40 -11.66 -13.99
N THR A 24 -0.47 -10.37 -14.35
CA THR A 24 -1.48 -9.84 -15.29
C THR A 24 -1.23 -10.21 -16.75
N GLY A 25 -0.11 -10.88 -17.06
CA GLY A 25 0.28 -11.27 -18.42
C GLY A 25 0.83 -10.13 -19.27
N LEU A 26 0.91 -8.91 -18.72
CA LEU A 26 1.55 -7.76 -19.34
C LEU A 26 2.98 -7.60 -18.82
N PRO A 27 3.91 -7.10 -19.64
CA PRO A 27 5.25 -6.78 -19.18
C PRO A 27 5.19 -5.60 -18.19
N SER A 28 6.00 -5.69 -17.13
CA SER A 28 6.17 -4.60 -16.18
C SER A 28 6.86 -3.41 -16.85
N ASP A 29 6.37 -2.21 -16.55
CA ASP A 29 6.89 -0.94 -17.09
C ASP A 29 7.60 -0.10 -16.00
N VAL A 30 7.60 -0.56 -14.75
CA VAL A 30 8.35 0.02 -13.62
C VAL A 30 8.84 -1.06 -12.66
N ILE A 31 10.07 -0.89 -12.15
CA ILE A 31 10.66 -1.71 -11.10
C ILE A 31 10.89 -0.82 -9.87
N ILE A 32 10.36 -1.21 -8.72
CA ILE A 32 10.56 -0.47 -7.47
C ILE A 32 11.32 -1.34 -6.48
N GLN A 33 12.46 -0.85 -6.00
CA GLN A 33 13.26 -1.53 -4.99
C GLN A 33 12.96 -0.98 -3.59
N VAL A 34 12.69 -1.87 -2.64
CA VAL A 34 12.48 -1.54 -1.21
C VAL A 34 13.34 -2.46 -0.36
N GLY A 35 14.46 -1.93 0.14
CA GLY A 35 15.49 -2.75 0.77
C GLY A 35 16.06 -3.76 -0.23
N GLU A 36 16.03 -5.05 0.12
CA GLU A 36 16.51 -6.13 -0.75
C GLU A 36 15.44 -6.65 -1.72
N MET A 37 14.18 -6.20 -1.59
CA MET A 37 13.07 -6.68 -2.42
C MET A 37 12.88 -5.82 -3.67
N SER A 38 12.67 -6.47 -4.81
CA SER A 38 12.36 -5.82 -6.08
C SER A 38 10.91 -6.10 -6.50
N PHE A 39 10.16 -5.06 -6.86
CA PHE A 39 8.76 -5.16 -7.27
C PHE A 39 8.62 -4.77 -8.73
N HIS A 40 8.26 -5.73 -9.59
CA HIS A 40 8.00 -5.52 -11.01
C HIS A 40 6.52 -5.23 -11.20
N LEU A 41 6.22 -3.97 -11.53
CA LEU A 41 4.89 -3.40 -11.45
C LEU A 41 4.52 -2.66 -12.75
N HIS A 42 3.30 -2.12 -12.75
CA HIS A 42 2.71 -1.29 -13.78
C HIS A 42 2.55 0.12 -13.23
N LYS A 43 2.88 1.15 -14.03
CA LYS A 43 2.78 2.55 -13.64
C LYS A 43 1.35 2.92 -13.30
N PHE A 44 0.40 2.60 -14.17
CA PHE A 44 -0.99 3.09 -14.06
C PHE A 44 -1.64 2.83 -12.68
N PRO A 45 -1.65 1.60 -12.12
CA PRO A 45 -2.18 1.36 -10.76
C PRO A 45 -1.52 2.16 -9.64
N LEU A 46 -0.25 2.54 -9.81
CA LEU A 46 0.53 3.28 -8.80
C LEU A 46 0.27 4.79 -8.92
N LEU A 47 0.35 5.33 -10.14
CA LEU A 47 0.15 6.75 -10.44
C LEU A 47 -1.24 7.22 -10.01
N SER A 48 -2.26 6.38 -10.17
CA SER A 48 -3.63 6.75 -9.80
C SER A 48 -3.87 6.87 -8.29
N LYS A 49 -2.90 6.53 -7.44
CA LYS A 49 -3.10 6.42 -5.98
C LYS A 49 -1.98 7.01 -5.13
N SER A 50 -0.82 7.36 -5.70
CA SER A 50 0.34 7.80 -4.92
C SER A 50 1.04 8.96 -5.60
N GLY A 51 1.03 10.12 -4.94
CA GLY A 51 1.70 11.31 -5.46
C GLY A 51 3.23 11.26 -5.42
N LEU A 52 3.80 10.53 -4.45
CA LEU A 52 5.25 10.31 -4.43
C LEU A 52 5.69 9.46 -5.62
N LEU A 53 4.98 8.36 -5.89
CA LEU A 53 5.31 7.47 -7.01
C LEU A 53 5.08 8.17 -8.35
N GLU A 54 4.02 8.97 -8.46
CA GLU A 54 3.79 9.81 -9.65
C GLU A 54 4.99 10.69 -9.96
N ARG A 55 5.41 11.50 -8.98
CA ARG A 55 6.55 12.40 -9.15
C ARG A 55 7.84 11.66 -9.52
N LEU A 56 8.18 10.59 -8.79
CA LEU A 56 9.43 9.85 -9.02
C LEU A 56 9.44 9.15 -10.39
N ILE A 57 8.29 8.59 -10.81
CA ILE A 57 8.17 7.95 -12.12
C ILE A 57 8.30 9.00 -13.23
N GLU A 58 7.65 10.16 -13.10
CA GLU A 58 7.74 11.25 -14.08
C GLU A 58 9.18 11.76 -14.20
N GLU A 59 9.85 12.04 -13.09
CA GLU A 59 11.25 12.48 -13.04
C GLU A 59 12.20 11.48 -13.72
N SER A 60 11.97 10.18 -13.54
CA SER A 60 12.78 9.12 -14.18
C SER A 60 12.48 8.89 -15.66
N SER A 61 11.30 9.30 -16.14
CA SER A 61 10.84 9.05 -17.50
C SER A 61 11.34 10.06 -18.54
N GLY A 62 12.04 11.11 -18.12
CA GLY A 62 12.69 12.09 -19.00
C GLY A 62 13.93 11.56 -19.73
N GLU A 63 14.43 10.37 -19.38
CA GLU A 63 15.57 9.71 -20.02
C GLU A 63 15.05 8.62 -20.98
N GLU A 64 15.05 8.93 -22.28
CA GLU A 64 14.42 8.11 -23.32
C GLU A 64 14.97 6.66 -23.38
N GLY A 65 14.09 5.68 -23.12
CA GLY A 65 14.25 4.29 -23.59
C GLY A 65 14.62 3.22 -22.56
N SER A 66 14.92 3.56 -21.30
CA SER A 66 15.16 2.55 -20.25
C SER A 66 13.90 2.25 -19.42
N ALA A 67 13.79 1.00 -18.97
CA ALA A 67 12.77 0.61 -17.98
C ALA A 67 12.90 1.49 -16.73
N CYS A 68 11.78 2.07 -16.27
CA CYS A 68 11.75 2.94 -15.11
C CYS A 68 12.12 2.12 -13.86
N SER A 69 13.26 2.43 -13.23
CA SER A 69 13.72 1.76 -12.01
C SER A 69 13.86 2.77 -10.87
N LEU A 70 13.14 2.56 -9.78
CA LEU A 70 13.12 3.42 -8.61
C LEU A 70 13.63 2.70 -7.37
N GLN A 71 14.32 3.42 -6.50
CA GLN A 71 14.72 2.92 -5.18
C GLN A 71 14.04 3.76 -4.10
N LEU A 72 13.20 3.11 -3.29
CA LEU A 72 12.54 3.75 -2.16
C LEU A 72 13.31 3.45 -0.87
N HIS A 73 13.72 4.53 -0.20
CA HIS A 73 14.43 4.46 1.06
C HIS A 73 13.53 4.90 2.22
N GLY A 74 13.62 4.20 3.35
CA GLY A 74 12.92 4.59 4.57
C GLY A 74 11.40 4.33 4.55
N VAL A 75 10.91 3.42 3.69
CA VAL A 75 9.49 3.03 3.68
C VAL A 75 9.10 2.49 5.07
N PRO A 76 8.11 3.10 5.76
CA PRO A 76 7.63 2.58 7.04
C PRO A 76 7.14 1.14 6.91
N GLY A 77 7.67 0.24 7.75
CA GLY A 77 7.38 -1.19 7.67
C GLY A 77 8.05 -1.96 6.51
N GLY A 78 8.89 -1.28 5.73
CA GLY A 78 9.72 -1.88 4.68
C GLY A 78 8.92 -2.57 3.58
N ALA A 79 9.56 -3.55 2.93
CA ALA A 79 9.01 -4.26 1.79
C ALA A 79 7.67 -4.96 2.09
N LYS A 80 7.47 -5.43 3.33
CA LYS A 80 6.22 -6.10 3.73
C LYS A 80 5.02 -5.14 3.75
N ALA A 81 5.23 -3.91 4.22
CA ALA A 81 4.20 -2.88 4.14
C ALA A 81 3.97 -2.45 2.69
N PHE A 82 5.04 -2.29 1.92
CA PHE A 82 4.97 -1.93 0.50
C PHE A 82 4.23 -2.97 -0.35
N GLU A 83 4.36 -4.27 -0.03
CA GLU A 83 3.57 -5.34 -0.67
C GLU A 83 2.07 -5.10 -0.50
N LEU A 84 1.61 -4.80 0.72
CA LEU A 84 0.19 -4.54 1.00
C LEU A 84 -0.30 -3.25 0.33
N VAL A 85 0.54 -2.21 0.31
CA VAL A 85 0.24 -0.97 -0.43
C VAL A 85 0.10 -1.27 -1.92
N THR A 86 1.03 -2.03 -2.50
CA THR A 86 0.98 -2.41 -3.91
C THR A 86 -0.28 -3.21 -4.23
N LYS A 87 -0.66 -4.16 -3.37
CA LYS A 87 -1.92 -4.90 -3.51
C LYS A 87 -3.14 -3.97 -3.49
N PHE A 88 -3.17 -3.01 -2.56
CA PHE A 88 -4.20 -1.97 -2.53
C PHE A 88 -4.24 -1.18 -3.84
N CYS A 89 -3.08 -0.81 -4.38
CA CYS A 89 -2.99 -0.08 -5.65
C CYS A 89 -3.63 -0.84 -6.82
N TYR A 90 -3.50 -2.17 -6.82
CA TYR A 90 -4.06 -3.03 -7.86
C TYR A 90 -5.53 -3.39 -7.62
N GLY A 91 -6.09 -3.03 -6.47
CA GLY A 91 -7.43 -3.45 -6.03
C GLY A 91 -7.49 -4.92 -5.61
N VAL A 92 -6.33 -5.53 -5.32
CA VAL A 92 -6.22 -6.87 -4.74
C VAL A 92 -6.71 -6.83 -3.31
N LYS A 93 -7.37 -7.91 -2.88
CA LYS A 93 -7.87 -8.02 -1.52
C LYS A 93 -6.75 -7.90 -0.49
N ILE A 94 -6.87 -6.94 0.41
CA ILE A 94 -6.02 -6.81 1.60
C ILE A 94 -6.87 -6.70 2.86
N GLU A 95 -6.26 -6.99 3.99
CA GLU A 95 -6.90 -6.91 5.30
C GLU A 95 -6.16 -5.92 6.20
N LEU A 96 -6.87 -4.87 6.63
CA LEU A 96 -6.44 -4.01 7.71
C LEU A 96 -6.79 -4.67 9.04
N THR A 97 -5.81 -4.71 9.93
CA THR A 97 -5.89 -5.32 11.26
C THR A 97 -5.18 -4.42 12.27
N ALA A 98 -5.45 -4.60 13.56
CA ALA A 98 -4.77 -3.85 14.61
C ALA A 98 -3.23 -4.01 14.57
N LEU A 99 -2.73 -5.08 13.96
CA LEU A 99 -1.30 -5.37 13.84
C LEU A 99 -0.61 -4.60 12.71
N ASN A 100 -1.34 -4.18 11.67
CA ASN A 100 -0.74 -3.57 10.49
C ASN A 100 -1.25 -2.15 10.18
N VAL A 101 -2.41 -1.73 10.71
CA VAL A 101 -3.05 -0.46 10.32
C VAL A 101 -2.15 0.75 10.55
N VAL A 102 -1.43 0.80 11.68
CA VAL A 102 -0.54 1.92 12.01
C VAL A 102 0.60 2.02 11.00
N ILE A 103 1.24 0.88 10.69
CA ILE A 103 2.34 0.83 9.73
C ILE A 103 1.86 1.16 8.31
N LEU A 104 0.68 0.67 7.92
CA LEU A 104 0.10 0.99 6.61
C LEU A 104 -0.32 2.45 6.49
N ARG A 105 -0.84 3.07 7.56
CA ARG A 105 -1.11 4.50 7.58
C ARG A 105 0.18 5.31 7.36
N CYS A 106 1.26 4.97 8.06
CA CYS A 106 2.54 5.65 7.88
C CYS A 106 3.14 5.42 6.49
N ALA A 107 3.06 4.20 5.94
CA ALA A 107 3.52 3.91 4.58
C ALA A 107 2.71 4.67 3.53
N ALA A 108 1.38 4.76 3.71
CA ALA A 108 0.49 5.52 2.85
C ALA A 108 0.78 7.02 2.89
N GLU A 109 1.09 7.57 4.08
CA GLU A 109 1.53 8.97 4.23
C GLU A 109 2.88 9.22 3.56
N TYR A 110 3.87 8.34 3.75
CA TYR A 110 5.15 8.41 3.04
C TYR A 110 4.97 8.42 1.51
N LEU A 111 4.06 7.58 1.00
CA LEU A 111 3.74 7.48 -0.42
C LEU A 111 2.74 8.54 -0.92
N GLN A 112 2.29 9.45 -0.06
CA GLN A 112 1.32 10.51 -0.39
C GLN A 112 0.04 9.94 -1.02
N MET A 113 -0.53 8.91 -0.40
CA MET A 113 -1.77 8.25 -0.86
C MET A 113 -3.02 8.93 -0.29
N THR A 114 -3.27 10.16 -0.75
CA THR A 114 -4.35 11.04 -0.27
C THR A 114 -5.64 10.88 -1.09
N GLU A 115 -6.71 11.52 -0.62
CA GLU A 115 -8.00 11.61 -1.33
C GLU A 115 -7.92 12.42 -2.64
N ASP A 116 -6.85 13.17 -2.88
CA ASP A 116 -6.65 13.92 -4.12
C ASP A 116 -6.43 12.98 -5.32
N TYR A 117 -5.97 11.76 -5.07
CA TYR A 117 -5.69 10.74 -6.08
C TYR A 117 -6.86 9.76 -6.26
N GLU A 118 -7.48 9.32 -5.16
CA GLU A 118 -8.61 8.40 -5.21
C GLU A 118 -9.51 8.60 -3.99
N GLN A 119 -10.83 8.55 -4.20
CA GLN A 119 -11.77 8.54 -3.08
C GLN A 119 -11.64 7.26 -2.26
N GLY A 120 -11.45 7.40 -0.95
CA GLY A 120 -11.22 6.27 -0.06
C GLY A 120 -9.83 5.66 -0.23
N ASN A 121 -8.80 6.49 -0.47
CA ASN A 121 -7.42 6.04 -0.59
C ASN A 121 -6.89 5.51 0.76
N LEU A 122 -5.68 4.94 0.76
CA LEU A 122 -5.19 4.12 1.86
C LEU A 122 -5.07 4.89 3.19
N ILE A 123 -4.74 6.19 3.17
CA ILE A 123 -4.73 7.02 4.39
C ILE A 123 -6.13 7.04 5.02
N ALA A 124 -7.16 7.39 4.25
CA ALA A 124 -8.53 7.49 4.75
C ALA A 124 -9.08 6.13 5.21
N GLN A 125 -8.75 5.03 4.51
CA GLN A 125 -9.15 3.69 4.94
C GLN A 125 -8.47 3.29 6.25
N ALA A 126 -7.18 3.61 6.42
CA ALA A 126 -6.47 3.29 7.65
C ALA A 126 -7.00 4.10 8.83
N GLU A 127 -7.29 5.40 8.65
CA GLU A 127 -7.90 6.26 9.67
C GLU A 127 -9.30 5.78 10.05
N LYS A 128 -10.15 5.47 9.07
CA LYS A 128 -11.47 4.89 9.30
C LYS A 128 -11.42 3.62 10.15
N PHE A 129 -10.47 2.72 9.86
CA PHE A 129 -10.31 1.51 10.66
C PHE A 129 -9.77 1.81 12.06
N ASN A 130 -8.85 2.76 12.19
CA ASN A 130 -8.33 3.17 13.48
C ASN A 130 -9.42 3.77 14.39
N ASP A 131 -10.33 4.57 13.83
CA ASP A 131 -11.45 5.12 14.58
C ASP A 131 -12.47 4.04 14.97
N MET A 132 -12.73 3.07 14.08
CA MET A 132 -13.51 1.87 14.43
C MET A 132 -12.91 1.10 15.62
N LEU A 133 -11.58 0.91 15.65
CA LEU A 133 -10.90 0.25 16.76
C LEU A 133 -11.09 1.02 18.07
N LYS A 134 -10.89 2.34 18.06
CA LYS A 134 -11.08 3.20 19.24
C LYS A 134 -12.50 3.12 19.78
N SER A 135 -13.51 3.18 18.91
CA SER A 135 -14.91 3.04 19.32
C SER A 135 -15.19 1.68 19.94
N SER A 136 -14.58 0.61 19.41
CA SER A 136 -14.76 -0.75 19.97
C SER A 136 -14.10 -0.93 21.33
N THR A 137 -12.95 -0.31 21.61
CA THR A 137 -12.31 -0.36 22.93
C THR A 137 -13.06 0.48 23.96
N LEU A 138 -13.56 1.66 23.58
CA LEU A 138 -14.40 2.49 24.47
C LEU A 138 -15.67 1.75 24.92
N LEU A 139 -16.27 0.94 24.04
CA LEU A 139 -17.41 0.11 24.41
C LEU A 139 -17.03 -1.00 25.40
N GLN A 140 -15.83 -1.57 25.30
CA GLN A 140 -15.36 -2.58 26.25
C GLN A 140 -15.06 -1.97 27.62
N ASP A 141 -14.42 -0.78 27.66
CA ASP A 141 -14.13 -0.08 28.90
C ASP A 141 -15.40 0.40 29.62
N ALA A 142 -16.43 0.81 28.88
CA ALA A 142 -17.73 1.18 29.45
C ALA A 142 -18.55 -0.01 29.99
N LEU A 143 -18.19 -1.25 29.64
CA LEU A 143 -18.88 -2.48 30.07
C LEU A 143 -18.23 -3.14 31.29
N ILE A 144 -17.10 -2.61 31.79
CA ILE A 144 -16.47 -3.09 33.02
C ILE A 144 -16.95 -2.18 34.16
N PRO A 145 -17.79 -2.67 35.10
CA PRO A 145 -18.19 -1.87 36.24
C PRO A 145 -16.96 -1.58 37.10
N TRP A 146 -16.76 -0.32 37.46
CA TRP A 146 -15.74 0.08 38.44
C TRP A 146 -16.01 -0.64 39.78
N PRO A 147 -14.97 -1.11 40.50
CA PRO A 147 -15.15 -1.73 41.82
C PRO A 147 -15.67 -0.76 42.88
#